data_AF-A0A3D4UGZ6-F1
#
_entry.id   AF-A0A3D4UGZ6-F1
#
_cell.length_a   1.000
_cell.length_b   1.000
_cell.length_c   1.000
_cell.angle_alpha   90.00
_cell.angle_beta   90.00
_cell.angle_gamma   90.00
#
_symmetry.space_group_name_H-M   'P 1'
#
loop_
_entity.id
_entity.type
_entity.pdbx_description
1 polymer ?
#
loop_
_entity_poly.entity_id
_entity_poly.type
_entity_poly.pdbx_seq_one_letter_code
_entity_poly.pdbx_strand_id
1 'polypeptide(L)'
;MTPPQPTEFNPVAGLAALIFPGAGHLVLGRTKRAALICIGVMGLFTFGLLIGGIDAIDSKNDKIWFYAQVLVGVPTIAVNHVHQSQFKAADPNNGYLRSGFPGEHRQVIDGQAVWQPLTQEQIASGMGPPNVPGLGRINEIAMLSIVLAGMLNLIVFLDALMPSPEKQARPKATPATNGGDA
;
A
#
# COMPACT_ATOMS: atom_id res chain seq x y z
N MET A 1 -39.54 -3.68 -19.80
CA MET A 1 -38.13 -3.48 -19.38
C MET A 1 -38.00 -2.03 -18.95
N THR A 2 -37.73 -1.75 -17.68
CA THR A 2 -37.37 -0.39 -17.25
C THR A 2 -35.97 -0.05 -17.78
N PRO A 3 -35.75 1.17 -18.29
CA PRO A 3 -34.41 1.57 -18.75
C PRO A 3 -33.41 1.49 -17.60
N PRO A 4 -32.15 1.10 -17.85
CA PRO A 4 -31.12 1.13 -16.82
C PRO A 4 -30.98 2.57 -16.32
N GLN A 5 -31.08 2.76 -15.00
CA GLN A 5 -30.80 4.05 -14.39
C GLN A 5 -29.33 4.42 -14.67
N PRO A 6 -29.03 5.67 -15.07
CA PRO A 6 -27.66 6.08 -15.32
C PRO A 6 -26.82 5.90 -14.06
N THR A 7 -25.60 5.38 -14.21
CA THR A 7 -24.59 5.36 -13.16
C THR A 7 -24.30 6.80 -12.72
N GLU A 8 -24.70 7.16 -11.51
CA GLU A 8 -24.36 8.45 -10.92
C GLU A 8 -22.89 8.48 -10.53
N PHE A 9 -22.16 9.46 -11.05
CA PHE A 9 -20.76 9.71 -10.70
C PHE A 9 -20.66 10.07 -9.21
N ASN A 10 -19.89 9.30 -8.44
CA ASN A 10 -19.73 9.50 -7.00
C ASN A 10 -18.28 9.86 -6.64
N PRO A 11 -17.92 11.16 -6.68
CA PRO A 11 -16.55 11.61 -6.43
C PRO A 11 -16.09 11.36 -5.00
N VAL A 12 -17.03 11.37 -4.03
CA VAL A 12 -16.71 11.15 -2.61
C VAL A 12 -16.28 9.70 -2.38
N ALA A 13 -17.00 8.73 -2.96
CA ALA A 13 -16.62 7.32 -2.89
C ALA A 13 -15.29 7.06 -3.61
N GLY A 14 -15.06 7.68 -4.78
CA GLY A 14 -13.77 7.65 -5.46
C GLY A 14 -12.63 8.19 -4.57
N LEU A 15 -12.74 9.42 -4.07
CA LEU A 15 -11.71 10.02 -3.20
C LEU A 15 -11.43 9.17 -1.95
N ALA A 16 -12.46 8.59 -1.34
CA ALA A 16 -12.28 7.69 -0.20
C ALA A 16 -11.46 6.45 -0.60
N ALA A 17 -11.75 5.81 -1.74
CA ALA A 17 -10.97 4.67 -2.24
C ALA A 17 -9.52 5.03 -2.62
N LEU A 18 -9.27 6.28 -3.05
CA LEU A 18 -7.92 6.77 -3.33
C LEU A 18 -7.10 6.93 -2.04
N ILE A 19 -7.73 7.39 -0.95
CA ILE A 19 -7.07 7.59 0.34
C ILE A 19 -6.70 6.25 0.99
N PHE A 20 -7.65 5.31 0.99
CA PHE A 20 -7.47 4.02 1.65
C PHE A 20 -8.21 2.88 0.93
N PRO A 21 -7.59 1.69 0.79
CA PRO A 21 -8.21 0.57 0.09
C PRO A 21 -9.53 0.13 0.74
N GLY A 22 -10.60 0.08 -0.06
CA GLY A 22 -11.93 -0.34 0.37
C GLY A 22 -12.78 0.74 1.03
N ALA A 23 -12.22 1.92 1.33
CA ALA A 23 -12.98 3.00 1.97
C ALA A 23 -14.10 3.57 1.07
N GLY A 24 -13.89 3.62 -0.24
CA GLY A 24 -14.95 4.02 -1.19
C GLY A 24 -16.18 3.12 -1.14
N HIS A 25 -16.00 1.81 -1.03
CA HIS A 25 -17.11 0.86 -0.91
C HIS A 25 -17.77 0.90 0.47
N LEU A 26 -17.11 1.41 1.51
CA LEU A 26 -17.75 1.74 2.78
C LEU A 26 -18.68 2.94 2.64
N VAL A 27 -18.24 4.00 1.93
CA VAL A 27 -19.08 5.18 1.64
C VAL A 27 -20.34 4.78 0.85
N LEU A 28 -20.22 3.80 -0.04
CA LEU A 28 -21.35 3.22 -0.78
C LEU A 28 -22.21 2.25 0.03
N GLY A 29 -21.92 2.00 1.32
CA GLY A 29 -22.65 1.07 2.19
C GLY A 29 -22.36 -0.42 1.94
N ARG A 30 -21.39 -0.75 1.10
CA ARG A 30 -21.05 -2.12 0.68
C ARG A 30 -19.95 -2.73 1.55
N THR A 31 -20.24 -2.94 2.83
CA THR A 31 -19.27 -3.36 3.86
C THR A 31 -18.53 -4.66 3.54
N LYS A 32 -19.22 -5.68 3.00
CA LYS A 32 -18.58 -6.95 2.60
C LYS A 32 -17.55 -6.76 1.49
N ARG A 33 -17.87 -5.93 0.50
CA ARG A 33 -16.94 -5.63 -0.61
C ARG A 33 -15.76 -4.81 -0.11
N ALA A 34 -16.01 -3.79 0.71
CA ALA A 34 -14.97 -3.00 1.34
C ALA A 34 -13.96 -3.86 2.12
N ALA A 35 -14.46 -4.81 2.93
CA ALA A 35 -13.61 -5.71 3.69
C ALA A 35 -12.75 -6.61 2.79
N LEU A 36 -13.34 -7.22 1.75
CA LEU A 36 -12.60 -8.07 0.81
C LEU A 36 -11.53 -7.29 0.04
N ILE A 37 -11.85 -6.07 -0.39
CA ILE A 37 -10.90 -5.17 -1.06
C ILE A 37 -9.76 -4.80 -0.13
N CYS A 38 -10.09 -4.37 1.09
CA CYS A 38 -9.09 -4.00 2.09
C CYS A 38 -8.15 -5.18 2.37
N ILE A 39 -8.68 -6.37 2.66
CA ILE A 39 -7.88 -7.57 2.93
C ILE A 39 -7.01 -7.94 1.72
N GLY A 40 -7.55 -7.90 0.50
CA GLY A 40 -6.81 -8.25 -0.71
C GLY A 40 -5.67 -7.28 -1.01
N VAL A 41 -5.97 -5.98 -1.05
CA VAL A 41 -4.99 -4.93 -1.36
C VAL A 41 -3.96 -4.80 -0.24
N MET A 42 -4.39 -4.70 1.02
CA MET A 42 -3.48 -4.57 2.15
C MET A 42 -2.68 -5.86 2.38
N GLY A 43 -3.27 -7.02 2.12
CA GLY A 43 -2.57 -8.30 2.18
C GLY A 43 -1.43 -8.36 1.17
N LEU A 44 -1.68 -8.00 -0.09
CA LEU A 44 -0.65 -7.98 -1.13
C LEU A 44 0.43 -6.91 -0.87
N PHE A 45 0.01 -5.72 -0.42
CA PHE A 45 0.91 -4.64 -0.03
C PHE A 45 1.84 -5.06 1.11
N THR A 46 1.27 -5.61 2.19
CA THR A 46 2.03 -6.05 3.36
C THR A 46 2.93 -7.24 3.02
N PHE A 47 2.46 -8.16 2.17
CA PHE A 47 3.29 -9.26 1.67
C PHE A 47 4.52 -8.76 0.91
N GLY A 48 4.36 -7.76 0.03
CA GLY A 48 5.49 -7.11 -0.62
C GLY A 48 6.46 -6.49 0.40
N LEU A 49 5.94 -5.78 1.41
CA LEU A 49 6.75 -5.19 2.48
C LEU A 49 7.50 -6.24 3.33
N LEU A 50 6.88 -7.38 3.59
CA LEU A 50 7.50 -8.49 4.33
C LEU A 50 8.65 -9.15 3.55
N ILE A 51 8.53 -9.21 2.22
CA ILE A 51 9.56 -9.82 1.37
C ILE A 51 10.74 -8.87 1.13
N GLY A 52 10.46 -7.63 0.73
CA GLY A 52 11.49 -6.66 0.35
C GLY A 52 11.97 -5.76 1.49
N GLY A 53 11.28 -5.80 2.64
CA GLY A 53 11.48 -4.85 3.71
C GLY A 53 10.99 -3.44 3.35
N ILE A 54 11.27 -2.51 4.25
CA ILE A 54 10.92 -1.09 4.09
C ILE A 54 11.60 -0.45 2.86
N ASP A 55 12.73 -1.00 2.41
CA ASP A 55 13.46 -0.51 1.23
C ASP A 55 12.68 -0.69 -0.08
N ALA A 56 11.71 -1.61 -0.14
CA ALA A 56 10.90 -1.84 -1.34
C ALA A 56 10.00 -0.64 -1.71
N ILE A 57 9.86 0.34 -0.82
CA ILE A 57 9.14 1.60 -1.08
C ILE A 57 10.13 2.76 -0.95
N ASP A 58 10.58 3.29 -2.09
CA ASP A 58 11.53 4.40 -2.11
C ASP A 58 11.19 5.48 -3.15
N SER A 59 10.71 6.62 -2.65
CA SER A 59 10.40 7.79 -3.48
C SER A 59 11.61 8.50 -4.11
N LYS A 60 12.84 8.23 -3.67
CA LYS A 60 14.05 8.93 -4.15
C LYS A 60 14.82 8.11 -5.17
N ASN A 61 15.00 6.82 -4.89
CA ASN A 61 15.77 5.92 -5.74
C ASN A 61 14.88 5.27 -6.83
N ASP A 62 13.65 4.86 -6.49
CA ASP A 62 12.77 4.09 -7.38
C ASP A 62 11.50 4.86 -7.78
N LYS A 63 11.67 6.11 -8.24
CA LYS A 63 10.56 7.06 -8.52
C LYS A 63 9.44 6.48 -9.37
N ILE A 64 9.78 5.76 -10.44
CA ILE A 64 8.80 5.20 -11.38
C ILE A 64 7.94 4.15 -10.68
N TRP A 65 8.56 3.26 -9.90
CA TRP A 65 7.87 2.27 -9.09
C TRP A 65 6.98 2.93 -8.04
N PHE A 66 7.54 3.94 -7.35
CA PHE A 66 6.85 4.65 -6.28
C PHE A 66 5.54 5.29 -6.75
N TYR A 67 5.47 5.86 -7.97
CA TYR A 67 4.22 6.45 -8.47
C TYR A 67 3.07 5.44 -8.55
N ALA A 68 3.34 4.20 -8.93
CA ALA A 68 2.33 3.15 -8.94
C ALA A 68 2.01 2.65 -7.53
N GLN A 69 3.00 2.60 -6.63
CA GLN A 69 2.79 2.20 -5.24
C GLN A 69 1.93 3.22 -4.45
N VAL A 70 2.04 4.51 -4.76
CA VAL A 70 1.24 5.58 -4.11
C VAL A 70 -0.26 5.39 -4.34
N LEU A 71 -0.67 4.64 -5.37
CA LEU A 71 -2.07 4.33 -5.64
C LEU A 71 -2.72 3.45 -4.55
N VAL A 72 -1.94 2.79 -3.69
CA VAL A 72 -2.47 2.14 -2.47
C VAL A 72 -2.99 3.18 -1.47
N GLY A 73 -2.53 4.42 -1.56
CA GLY A 73 -2.97 5.55 -0.74
C GLY A 73 -2.04 5.84 0.43
N VAL A 74 -2.64 6.25 1.56
CA VAL A 74 -1.93 6.65 2.79
C VAL A 74 -0.94 5.60 3.30
N PRO A 75 -1.21 4.27 3.25
CA PRO A 75 -0.25 3.26 3.71
C PRO A 75 1.14 3.39 3.06
N THR A 76 1.22 3.59 1.75
CA THR A 76 2.49 3.75 1.04
C THR A 76 3.22 5.02 1.48
N ILE A 77 2.49 6.12 1.64
CA ILE A 77 3.07 7.40 2.06
C ILE A 77 3.63 7.29 3.48
N ALA A 78 2.89 6.64 4.39
CA ALA A 78 3.33 6.42 5.76
C ALA A 78 4.61 5.58 5.81
N VAL A 79 4.66 4.47 5.06
CA VAL A 79 5.87 3.62 5.01
C VAL A 79 7.06 4.37 4.41
N ASN A 80 6.86 5.10 3.30
CA ASN A 80 7.94 5.91 2.72
C ASN A 80 8.41 7.01 3.68
N HIS A 81 7.51 7.66 4.44
CA HIS A 81 7.91 8.66 5.43
C HIS A 81 8.79 8.05 6.54
N VAL A 82 8.42 6.86 7.03
CA VAL A 82 9.22 6.11 8.01
C VAL A 82 10.57 5.72 7.41
N HIS A 83 10.59 5.20 6.18
CA HIS A 83 11.83 4.87 5.47
C HIS A 83 12.76 6.09 5.41
N GLN A 84 12.31 7.18 4.80
CA GLN A 84 13.18 8.34 4.54
C GLN A 84 13.66 9.02 5.83
N SER A 85 12.88 8.97 6.93
CA SER A 85 13.24 9.62 8.19
C SER A 85 14.09 8.75 9.14
N GLN A 86 13.81 7.45 9.22
CA GLN A 86 14.42 6.56 10.22
C GLN A 86 15.52 5.68 9.64
N PHE A 87 15.46 5.34 8.36
CA PHE A 87 16.33 4.32 7.76
C PHE A 87 17.37 4.88 6.79
N LYS A 88 17.24 6.15 6.40
CA LYS A 88 18.25 6.84 5.57
C LYS A 88 19.12 7.79 6.37
N ALA A 89 20.34 7.94 5.89
CA ALA A 89 21.33 8.89 6.37
C ALA A 89 22.13 9.43 5.17
N ALA A 90 22.77 10.59 5.37
CA ALA A 90 23.59 11.22 4.36
C ALA A 90 24.89 10.44 4.15
N ASP A 91 25.31 10.31 2.89
CA ASP A 91 26.64 9.80 2.57
C ASP A 91 27.71 10.84 2.93
N PRO A 92 28.82 10.45 3.60
CA PRO A 92 29.93 11.35 3.92
C PRO A 92 30.52 12.10 2.73
N ASN A 93 30.51 11.50 1.54
CA ASN A 93 31.27 11.99 0.40
C ASN A 93 30.48 13.03 -0.41
N ASN A 94 29.16 12.93 -0.44
CA ASN A 94 28.32 13.71 -1.34
C ASN A 94 27.05 14.29 -0.68
N GLY A 95 26.76 13.90 0.57
CA GLY A 95 25.60 14.38 1.32
C GLY A 95 24.24 13.82 0.85
N TYR A 96 24.20 12.93 -0.13
CA TYR A 96 22.93 12.35 -0.60
C TYR A 96 22.37 11.36 0.43
N LEU A 97 21.06 11.41 0.65
CA LEU A 97 20.35 10.46 1.51
C LEU A 97 20.25 9.10 0.83
N ARG A 98 20.84 8.08 1.44
CA ARG A 98 20.79 6.70 0.96
C ARG A 98 20.58 5.71 2.11
N SER A 99 20.25 4.47 1.74
CA SER A 99 20.30 3.33 2.66
C SER A 99 21.75 2.96 2.95
N GLY A 100 22.00 2.35 4.11
CA GLY A 100 23.34 2.02 4.59
C GLY A 100 23.91 0.80 3.86
N PHE A 101 25.21 0.84 3.56
CA PHE A 101 25.90 -0.33 3.01
C PHE A 101 26.33 -1.29 4.12
N PRO A 102 26.60 -2.57 3.78
CA PRO A 102 27.22 -3.49 4.73
C PRO A 102 28.53 -2.92 5.27
N GLY A 103 28.71 -2.98 6.59
CA GLY A 103 29.89 -2.41 7.24
C GLY A 103 29.81 -0.90 7.51
N GLU A 104 28.65 -0.28 7.36
CA GLU A 104 28.40 1.08 7.83
C GLU A 104 27.40 1.11 8.99
N HIS A 105 27.47 2.13 9.84
CA HIS A 105 26.41 2.42 10.81
C HIS A 105 25.91 3.85 10.69
N ARG A 106 24.67 4.07 11.15
CA ARG A 106 24.06 5.39 11.20
C ARG A 106 24.56 6.11 12.45
N GLN A 107 25.18 7.28 12.29
CA GLN A 107 25.55 8.16 13.39
C GLN A 107 24.98 9.56 13.18
N VAL A 108 24.54 10.22 14.24
CA VAL A 108 24.13 11.63 14.18
C VAL A 108 25.33 12.50 14.53
N ILE A 109 25.77 13.32 13.57
CA ILE A 109 26.89 14.27 13.70
C ILE A 109 26.32 15.66 13.40
N ASP A 110 26.50 16.61 14.32
CA ASP A 110 26.01 17.99 14.16
C ASP A 110 24.51 18.08 13.78
N GLY A 111 23.70 17.18 14.34
CA GLY A 111 22.26 17.12 14.08
C GLY A 111 21.86 16.47 12.75
N GLN A 112 22.81 16.01 11.93
CA GLN A 112 22.54 15.26 10.71
C GLN A 112 22.90 13.78 10.88
N ALA A 113 22.00 12.89 10.44
CA ALA A 113 22.31 11.47 10.35
C ALA A 113 23.24 11.23 9.15
N VAL A 114 24.42 10.66 9.38
CA VAL A 114 25.45 10.36 8.39
C VAL A 114 25.86 8.88 8.50
N TRP A 115 26.16 8.23 7.37
CA TRP A 115 26.73 6.88 7.36
C TRP A 115 28.22 6.91 7.70
N GLN A 116 28.69 6.04 8.58
CA GLN A 116 30.12 5.89 8.86
C GLN A 116 30.58 4.44 8.69
N PRO A 117 31.79 4.22 8.13
CA PRO A 117 32.38 2.90 8.03
C PRO A 117 32.72 2.36 9.43
N LEU A 118 32.48 1.07 9.62
CA LEU A 118 32.76 0.34 10.85
C LEU A 118 34.16 -0.26 10.84
N THR A 119 34.81 -0.27 12.00
CA THR A 119 36.01 -1.08 12.23
C THR A 119 35.66 -2.57 12.31
N GLN A 120 36.64 -3.46 12.09
CA GLN A 120 36.40 -4.90 12.15
C GLN A 120 35.86 -5.37 13.51
N GLU A 121 36.32 -4.77 14.61
CA GLU A 121 35.83 -5.07 15.96
C GLU A 121 34.35 -4.68 16.13
N GLN A 122 33.94 -3.53 15.59
CA GLN A 122 32.55 -3.09 15.64
C GLN A 122 31.63 -3.97 14.79
N ILE A 123 32.08 -4.42 13.62
CA ILE A 123 31.33 -5.39 12.79
C ILE A 123 31.18 -6.72 13.55
N ALA A 124 32.26 -7.21 14.17
CA ALA A 124 32.22 -8.43 14.98
C ALA A 124 31.27 -8.31 16.19
N SER A 125 31.08 -7.09 16.71
CA SER A 125 30.11 -6.79 17.77
C SER A 125 28.64 -6.77 17.29
N GLY A 126 28.38 -6.95 15.99
CA GLY A 126 27.05 -6.92 15.39
C GLY A 126 26.54 -5.52 15.05
N MET A 127 27.40 -4.50 15.06
CA MET A 127 27.05 -3.16 14.62
C MET A 127 26.87 -3.15 13.10
N GLY A 128 25.84 -2.45 12.61
CA GLY A 128 25.52 -2.39 11.19
C GLY A 128 24.35 -1.43 10.92
N PRO A 129 23.93 -1.33 9.65
CA PRO A 129 22.82 -0.46 9.31
C PRO A 129 21.50 -1.05 9.85
N PRO A 130 20.53 -0.19 10.24
CA PRO A 130 19.24 -0.62 10.77
C PRO A 130 18.39 -1.40 9.77
N ASN A 131 18.71 -1.30 8.48
CA ASN A 131 18.10 -2.07 7.41
C ASN A 131 19.15 -2.34 6.33
N VAL A 132 19.10 -3.53 5.73
CA VAL A 132 19.95 -3.94 4.62
C VAL A 132 19.04 -4.20 3.43
N PRO A 133 19.24 -3.51 2.28
CA PRO A 133 18.40 -3.71 1.12
C PRO A 133 18.40 -5.16 0.65
N GLY A 134 17.23 -5.69 0.27
CA GLY A 134 17.14 -6.99 -0.38
C GLY A 134 17.91 -6.97 -1.71
N LEU A 135 18.87 -7.87 -1.89
CA LEU A 135 19.69 -7.91 -3.11
C LEU A 135 18.95 -8.63 -4.26
N GLY A 136 18.97 -8.03 -5.45
CA GLY A 136 18.55 -8.64 -6.70
C GLY A 136 17.04 -8.91 -6.82
N ARG A 137 16.67 -10.13 -7.26
CA ARG A 137 15.30 -10.50 -7.66
C ARG A 137 14.26 -10.40 -6.55
N ILE A 138 14.65 -10.55 -5.29
CA ILE A 138 13.70 -10.54 -4.16
C ILE A 138 13.11 -9.15 -3.98
N ASN A 139 13.92 -8.09 -4.06
CA ASN A 139 13.44 -6.71 -3.97
C ASN A 139 12.54 -6.36 -5.15
N GLU A 140 12.87 -6.82 -6.37
CA GLU A 140 12.01 -6.63 -7.54
C GLU A 140 10.64 -7.30 -7.37
N ILE A 141 10.58 -8.52 -6.84
CA ILE A 141 9.31 -9.23 -6.57
C ILE A 141 8.48 -8.49 -5.51
N ALA A 142 9.13 -7.95 -4.49
CA ALA A 142 8.49 -7.13 -3.47
C ALA A 142 7.90 -5.85 -4.06
N MET A 143 8.72 -5.09 -4.81
CA MET A 143 8.28 -3.87 -5.50
C MET A 143 7.11 -4.15 -6.45
N LEU A 144 7.20 -5.23 -7.24
CA LEU A 144 6.13 -5.67 -8.13
C LEU A 144 4.83 -5.97 -7.38
N SER A 145 4.91 -6.66 -6.24
CA SER A 145 3.73 -6.97 -5.42
C SER A 145 3.04 -5.69 -4.91
N ILE A 146 3.81 -4.72 -4.43
CA ILE A 146 3.30 -3.43 -3.93
C ILE A 146 2.70 -2.61 -5.10
N VAL A 147 3.34 -2.62 -6.26
CA VAL A 147 2.80 -1.98 -7.48
C VAL A 147 1.48 -2.63 -7.91
N LEU A 148 1.39 -3.97 -7.90
CA LEU A 148 0.15 -4.67 -8.22
C LEU A 148 -0.96 -4.33 -7.23
N ALA A 149 -0.64 -4.19 -5.94
CA ALA A 149 -1.60 -3.71 -4.95
C ALA A 149 -2.11 -2.29 -5.28
N GLY A 150 -1.21 -1.39 -5.69
CA GLY A 150 -1.58 -0.03 -6.14
C GLY A 150 -2.46 -0.03 -7.38
N MET A 151 -2.13 -0.84 -8.38
CA MET A 151 -2.93 -0.99 -9.60
C MET A 151 -4.30 -1.62 -9.30
N LEU A 152 -4.39 -2.57 -8.37
CA LEU A 152 -5.67 -3.12 -7.92
C LEU A 152 -6.51 -2.06 -7.22
N ASN A 153 -5.90 -1.22 -6.38
CA ASN A 153 -6.61 -0.13 -5.73
C ASN A 153 -7.08 0.94 -6.72
N LEU A 154 -6.34 1.17 -7.82
CA LEU A 154 -6.78 2.05 -8.91
C LEU A 154 -8.06 1.52 -9.59
N ILE A 155 -8.16 0.22 -9.83
CA ILE A 155 -9.38 -0.38 -10.38
C ILE A 155 -10.55 -0.20 -9.41
N VAL A 156 -10.32 -0.44 -8.12
CA VAL A 156 -11.30 -0.24 -7.05
C VAL A 156 -11.75 1.23 -6.97
N PHE A 157 -10.82 2.16 -7.09
CA PHE A 157 -11.09 3.59 -7.14
C PHE A 157 -12.05 3.93 -8.28
N LEU A 158 -11.80 3.41 -9.49
CA LEU A 158 -12.67 3.63 -10.64
C LEU A 158 -14.05 2.98 -10.45
N ASP A 159 -14.13 1.80 -9.84
CA ASP A 159 -15.40 1.14 -9.50
C ASP A 159 -16.20 1.94 -8.45
N ALA A 160 -15.52 2.55 -7.47
CA ALA A 160 -16.17 3.40 -6.47
C ALA A 160 -16.62 4.76 -7.05
N LEU A 161 -15.87 5.28 -8.02
CA LEU A 161 -16.15 6.54 -8.72
C LEU A 161 -17.37 6.42 -9.66
N MET A 162 -17.52 5.25 -10.29
CA MET A 162 -18.62 4.92 -11.21
C MET A 162 -19.35 3.65 -10.74
N PRO A 163 -20.08 3.72 -9.61
CA PRO A 163 -20.67 2.55 -9.02
C PRO A 163 -21.78 1.98 -9.91
N SER A 164 -21.69 0.68 -10.22
CA SER A 164 -22.76 -0.02 -10.93
C SER A 164 -24.07 0.00 -10.13
N PRO A 165 -25.24 0.17 -10.79
CA PRO A 165 -26.54 0.08 -10.14
C PRO A 165 -26.68 -1.30 -9.51
N GLU A 166 -26.83 -1.33 -8.19
CA GLU A 166 -26.96 -2.59 -7.46
C GLU A 166 -28.24 -3.30 -7.91
N LYS A 167 -28.14 -4.55 -8.37
CA LYS A 167 -29.33 -5.41 -8.53
C LYS A 167 -29.93 -5.55 -7.13
N GLN A 168 -30.97 -4.77 -6.84
CA GLN A 168 -31.74 -4.89 -5.61
C GLN A 168 -31.99 -6.37 -5.34
N ALA A 169 -31.58 -6.84 -4.16
CA ALA A 169 -31.80 -8.22 -3.74
C ALA A 169 -33.28 -8.52 -3.94
N ARG A 170 -33.57 -9.50 -4.80
CA ARG A 170 -34.94 -9.92 -5.11
C ARG A 170 -35.63 -10.22 -3.76
N PRO A 171 -36.80 -9.62 -3.48
CA PRO A 171 -37.53 -9.92 -2.25
C PRO A 171 -37.68 -11.44 -2.14
N LYS A 172 -37.31 -12.02 -0.99
CA LYS A 172 -37.61 -13.42 -0.71
C LYS A 172 -39.11 -13.57 -0.88
N ALA A 173 -39.54 -14.39 -1.85
CA ALA A 173 -40.95 -14.66 -2.06
C ALA A 173 -41.51 -15.21 -0.74
N THR A 174 -42.47 -14.49 -0.15
CA THR A 174 -43.25 -14.98 0.98
C THR A 174 -43.86 -16.31 0.56
N PRO A 175 -43.70 -17.40 1.33
CA PRO A 175 -44.36 -18.65 1.01
C PRO A 175 -45.86 -18.38 0.96
N ALA A 176 -46.51 -18.69 -0.16
CA ALA A 176 -47.96 -18.68 -0.21
C ALA A 176 -48.45 -19.68 0.84
N THR A 177 -49.05 -19.19 1.91
CA THR A 177 -49.83 -20.00 2.83
C THR A 177 -50.99 -20.56 2.02
N ASN A 178 -50.90 -21.84 1.64
CA ASN A 178 -52.02 -22.59 1.11
C ASN A 178 -53.08 -22.69 2.23
N GLY A 179 -53.96 -21.69 2.28
CA GLY A 179 -55.20 -21.75 3.03
C GLY A 179 -56.19 -22.60 2.24
N GLY A 180 -56.02 -23.91 2.32
CA GLY A 180 -57.08 -24.87 2.04
C GLY A 180 -57.25 -25.70 3.29
N ASP A 181 -58.29 -25.39 4.07
CA ASP A 181 -58.90 -26.30 5.03
C ASP A 181 -60.36 -25.87 5.25
N ALA A 182 -61.25 -26.78 4.82
CA ALA A 182 -62.67 -26.98 5.15
C ALA A 182 -63.71 -25.87 4.89
#